data_AF-A0A924I1M5-F1
#
_entry.id   AF-A0A924I1M5-F1
#
_cell.length_a   1.000
_cell.length_b   1.000
_cell.length_c   1.000
_cell.angle_alpha   90.00
_cell.angle_beta   90.00
_cell.angle_gamma   90.00
#
_symmetry.space_group_name_H-M   'P 1'
#
loop_
_entity.id
_entity.type
_entity.pdbx_description
1 polymer ?
#
loop_
_entity_poly.entity_id
_entity_poly.type
_entity_poly.pdbx_seq_one_letter_code
_entity_poly.pdbx_strand_id
1 'polypeptide(L)'
;MASHPLVAFEAELLERPAPPPSRPGGGKHHWHDDDELTARGKLKFRTVWISDTHLGTSGCNAELLHDFLHSIKPETLYLVGDIIDGWRLKRGWYWPARHNDIVRRILKLANKGTRVVYVPGNHDEALRDYTGLAFGGVEVLAEA
;
A
#
# COMPACT_ATOMS: atom_id res chain seq x y z
N MET A 1 -4.69 -30.19 -37.73
CA MET A 1 -4.74 -28.71 -37.62
C MET A 1 -5.78 -28.38 -36.56
N ALA A 2 -5.34 -28.10 -35.35
CA ALA A 2 -6.21 -27.99 -34.17
C ALA A 2 -6.85 -26.60 -34.07
N SER A 3 -8.17 -26.59 -33.88
CA SER A 3 -8.99 -25.41 -33.59
C SER A 3 -8.68 -24.88 -32.18
N HIS A 4 -8.59 -23.57 -32.05
CA HIS A 4 -8.53 -22.87 -30.76
C HIS A 4 -9.95 -22.68 -30.21
N PRO A 5 -10.20 -22.92 -28.92
CA PRO A 5 -11.37 -22.36 -28.24
C PRO A 5 -10.97 -21.12 -27.42
N LEU A 6 -11.55 -19.97 -27.80
CA LEU A 6 -11.65 -18.76 -26.99
C LEU A 6 -12.85 -18.92 -26.02
N VAL A 7 -12.65 -19.50 -24.84
CA VAL A 7 -13.61 -19.36 -23.72
C VAL A 7 -12.87 -19.55 -22.39
N ALA A 8 -12.55 -18.44 -21.71
CA ALA A 8 -12.46 -18.33 -20.24
C ALA A 8 -11.83 -16.98 -19.86
N PHE A 9 -12.58 -15.87 -19.99
CA PHE A 9 -12.16 -14.59 -19.40
C PHE A 9 -13.32 -13.74 -18.86
N GLU A 10 -14.50 -14.35 -18.61
CA GLU A 10 -15.70 -13.61 -18.16
C GLU A 10 -16.28 -14.09 -16.81
N ALA A 11 -15.67 -15.05 -16.12
CA ALA A 11 -16.29 -15.66 -14.93
C ALA A 11 -15.75 -15.19 -13.56
N GLU A 12 -14.89 -14.16 -13.49
CA GLU A 12 -14.30 -13.71 -12.22
C GLU A 12 -14.57 -12.22 -11.93
N LEU A 13 -15.81 -11.78 -12.19
CA LEU A 13 -16.29 -10.40 -11.98
C LEU A 13 -17.38 -10.29 -10.91
N LEU A 14 -17.73 -11.39 -10.23
CA LEU A 14 -18.95 -11.47 -9.40
C LEU A 14 -18.76 -11.60 -7.88
N GLU A 15 -17.56 -11.38 -7.34
CA GLU A 15 -17.37 -11.31 -5.87
C GLU A 15 -16.51 -10.11 -5.46
N ARG A 16 -16.86 -8.91 -5.94
CA ARG A 16 -16.33 -7.67 -5.35
C ARG A 16 -17.03 -7.44 -4.00
N PRO A 17 -16.31 -7.17 -2.90
CA PRO A 17 -16.95 -6.81 -1.65
C PRO A 17 -17.83 -5.57 -1.86
N ALA A 18 -19.01 -5.57 -1.26
CA ALA A 18 -19.97 -4.48 -1.41
C ALA A 18 -19.30 -3.14 -1.02
N PRO A 19 -19.54 -2.06 -1.79
CA PRO A 19 -19.06 -0.74 -1.41
C PRO A 19 -19.63 -0.36 -0.04
N PRO A 20 -18.86 0.39 0.79
CA PRO A 20 -19.36 0.84 2.08
C PRO A 20 -20.65 1.66 1.90
N PRO A 21 -21.59 1.60 2.85
CA PRO A 21 -22.85 2.30 2.73
C PRO A 21 -22.61 3.82 2.65
N SER A 22 -23.29 4.48 1.73
CA SER A 22 -23.28 5.94 1.63
C SER A 22 -23.99 6.56 2.83
N ARG A 23 -23.42 7.63 3.41
CA ARG A 23 -24.07 8.38 4.48
C ARG A 23 -25.32 9.09 3.96
N PRO A 24 -26.42 9.13 4.74
CA PRO A 24 -27.60 9.89 4.35
C PRO A 24 -27.38 11.38 4.63
N GLY A 25 -27.47 12.20 3.57
CA GLY A 25 -27.57 13.66 3.67
C GLY A 25 -26.32 14.41 3.22
N GLY A 26 -26.41 15.06 2.05
CA GLY A 26 -25.52 16.14 1.62
C GLY A 26 -24.65 15.81 0.41
N GLY A 27 -25.09 16.22 -0.79
CA GLY A 27 -24.28 16.46 -1.99
C GLY A 27 -23.48 15.28 -2.56
N LYS A 28 -23.78 14.85 -3.79
CA LYS A 28 -22.96 13.87 -4.52
C LYS A 28 -21.62 14.48 -4.96
N HIS A 29 -20.71 14.72 -4.02
CA HIS A 29 -19.29 14.80 -4.32
C HIS A 29 -18.76 13.37 -4.24
N HIS A 30 -18.82 12.65 -5.36
CA HIS A 30 -18.11 11.39 -5.48
C HIS A 30 -16.64 11.73 -5.67
N TRP A 31 -15.82 11.46 -4.66
CA TRP A 31 -14.37 11.70 -4.67
C TRP A 31 -13.61 10.92 -5.77
N HIS A 32 -14.31 10.02 -6.47
CA HIS A 32 -13.73 9.00 -7.34
C HIS A 32 -14.42 8.89 -8.71
N ASP A 33 -15.28 9.84 -9.10
CA ASP A 33 -15.99 9.77 -10.39
C ASP A 33 -15.04 9.82 -11.61
N ASP A 34 -13.86 10.42 -11.44
CA ASP A 34 -12.86 10.59 -12.50
C ASP A 34 -11.62 9.68 -12.32
N ASP A 35 -11.65 8.73 -11.39
CA ASP A 35 -10.48 7.90 -11.10
C ASP A 35 -10.15 6.96 -12.27
N GLU A 36 -9.00 7.19 -12.90
CA GLU A 36 -8.50 6.29 -13.93
C GLU A 36 -8.18 4.91 -13.34
N LEU A 37 -8.88 3.88 -13.83
CA LEU A 37 -8.52 2.50 -13.53
C LEU A 37 -7.41 2.00 -14.46
N THR A 38 -6.52 1.19 -13.93
CA THR A 38 -5.62 0.37 -14.76
C THR A 38 -6.40 -0.74 -15.46
N ALA A 39 -5.80 -1.37 -16.49
CA ALA A 39 -6.36 -2.56 -17.12
C ALA A 39 -6.64 -3.74 -16.16
N ARG A 40 -6.12 -3.69 -14.92
CA ARG A 40 -6.38 -4.68 -13.86
C ARG A 40 -7.30 -4.15 -12.75
N GLY A 41 -8.07 -3.09 -13.00
CA GLY A 41 -9.07 -2.55 -12.07
C GLY A 41 -8.50 -1.84 -10.84
N LYS A 42 -7.21 -1.46 -10.83
CA LYS A 42 -6.61 -0.65 -9.75
C LYS A 42 -6.77 0.83 -9.98
N LEU A 43 -7.02 1.59 -8.92
CA LEU A 43 -7.05 3.04 -8.91
C LEU A 43 -5.65 3.60 -9.19
N LYS A 44 -5.54 4.53 -10.14
CA LYS A 44 -4.30 5.26 -10.39
C LYS A 44 -4.27 6.54 -9.57
N PHE A 45 -3.11 6.84 -9.00
CA PHE A 45 -2.87 8.10 -8.32
C PHE A 45 -1.52 8.64 -8.77
N ARG A 46 -1.40 9.96 -8.90
CA ARG A 46 -0.08 10.58 -9.08
C ARG A 46 0.77 10.36 -7.82
N THR A 47 0.19 10.58 -6.65
CA THR A 47 0.93 10.48 -5.38
C THR A 47 0.02 9.98 -4.27
N VAL A 48 0.56 9.08 -3.43
CA VAL A 48 -0.10 8.60 -2.22
C VAL A 48 0.84 8.79 -1.04
N TRP A 49 0.29 9.22 0.09
CA TRP A 49 0.99 9.39 1.36
C TRP A 49 0.36 8.46 2.40
N ILE A 50 1.19 7.73 3.13
CA ILE A 50 0.79 6.85 4.24
C ILE A 50 1.69 7.17 5.41
N SER A 51 1.11 7.31 6.61
CA SER A 51 1.84 7.56 7.85
C SER A 51 1.34 6.69 8.99
N ASP A 52 2.16 6.57 10.05
CA ASP A 52 1.76 6.09 11.38
C ASP A 52 1.08 4.71 11.37
N THR A 53 1.58 3.79 10.53
CA THR A 53 0.98 2.45 10.40
C THR A 53 1.40 1.51 11.52
N HIS A 54 2.55 1.75 12.15
CA HIS A 54 3.10 0.99 13.28
C HIS A 54 3.09 -0.54 13.07
N LEU A 55 3.63 -1.02 11.95
CA LEU A 55 3.89 -2.44 11.73
C LEU A 55 4.80 -2.98 12.84
N GLY A 56 4.43 -4.09 13.46
CA GLY A 56 5.13 -4.65 14.62
C GLY A 56 4.36 -4.44 15.92
N THR A 57 3.17 -3.84 15.83
CA THR A 57 2.24 -3.65 16.94
C THR A 57 0.91 -4.35 16.69
N SER A 58 0.23 -4.75 17.76
CA SER A 58 -1.13 -5.29 17.68
C SER A 58 -2.19 -4.24 17.32
N GLY A 59 -1.83 -2.95 17.32
CA GLY A 59 -2.72 -1.84 16.96
C GLY A 59 -2.74 -1.57 15.46
N CYS A 60 -1.83 -2.15 14.68
CA CYS A 60 -1.79 -2.00 13.24
C CYS A 60 -2.99 -2.70 12.59
N ASN A 61 -3.80 -1.95 11.84
CA ASN A 61 -4.84 -2.54 10.98
C ASN A 61 -4.23 -3.02 9.65
N ALA A 62 -3.49 -4.12 9.74
CA ALA A 62 -2.66 -4.62 8.66
C ALA A 62 -3.47 -5.12 7.45
N GLU A 63 -4.65 -5.70 7.68
CA GLU A 63 -5.59 -6.11 6.65
C GLU A 63 -6.05 -4.92 5.80
N LEU A 64 -6.51 -3.84 6.45
CA LEU A 64 -6.96 -2.64 5.74
C LEU A 64 -5.84 -2.01 4.92
N LEU A 65 -4.64 -1.89 5.51
CA LEU A 65 -3.47 -1.33 4.82
C LEU A 65 -3.07 -2.19 3.61
N HIS A 66 -3.04 -3.51 3.78
CA HIS A 66 -2.74 -4.43 2.69
C HIS A 66 -3.75 -4.29 1.54
N ASP A 67 -5.04 -4.25 1.85
CA ASP A 67 -6.10 -4.18 0.85
C ASP A 67 -6.09 -2.83 0.12
N PHE A 68 -5.84 -1.73 0.84
CA PHE A 68 -5.60 -0.43 0.24
C PHE A 68 -4.40 -0.43 -0.71
N LEU A 69 -3.23 -0.90 -0.26
CA LEU A 69 -2.06 -1.03 -1.13
C LEU A 69 -2.31 -1.99 -2.30
N HIS A 70 -3.24 -2.94 -2.14
CA HIS A 70 -3.64 -3.85 -3.20
C HIS A 70 -4.43 -3.14 -4.31
N SER A 71 -5.34 -2.24 -3.94
CA SER A 71 -6.29 -1.60 -4.85
C SER A 71 -5.70 -0.44 -5.65
N ILE A 72 -4.51 0.05 -5.30
CA ILE A 72 -3.89 1.22 -5.94
C ILE A 72 -2.68 0.90 -6.84
N LYS A 73 -2.38 1.83 -7.75
CA LYS A 73 -1.15 1.92 -8.53
C LYS A 73 -0.69 3.39 -8.60
N PRO A 74 0.00 3.89 -7.57
CA PRO A 74 0.51 5.26 -7.59
C PRO A 74 1.77 5.40 -8.46
N GLU A 75 2.03 6.60 -8.97
CA GLU A 75 3.35 6.95 -9.53
C GLU A 75 4.38 7.15 -8.42
N THR A 76 3.99 7.82 -7.32
CA THR A 76 4.83 7.99 -6.13
C THR A 76 4.09 7.57 -4.85
N LEU A 77 4.76 6.82 -3.97
CA LEU A 77 4.29 6.44 -2.65
C LEU A 77 5.25 6.98 -1.58
N TYR A 78 4.76 7.89 -0.74
CA TYR A 78 5.46 8.37 0.44
C TYR A 78 4.99 7.59 1.67
N LEU A 79 5.96 7.03 2.39
CA LEU A 79 5.80 6.33 3.66
C LEU A 79 6.43 7.22 4.74
N VAL A 80 5.62 7.99 5.45
CA VAL A 80 6.09 9.08 6.29
C VAL A 80 5.82 8.78 7.74
N GLY A 81 6.89 8.54 8.49
CA GLY A 81 6.81 8.39 9.94
C GLY A 81 6.21 7.07 10.40
N ASP A 82 6.87 6.46 11.39
CA ASP A 82 6.40 5.35 12.23
C ASP A 82 5.68 4.24 11.47
N ILE A 83 6.23 3.88 10.31
CA ILE A 83 5.67 2.83 9.46
C ILE A 83 5.91 1.47 10.10
N ILE A 84 7.08 1.30 10.72
CA ILE A 84 7.47 0.12 11.49
C ILE A 84 7.73 0.59 12.94
N ASP A 85 7.22 -0.14 13.93
CA ASP A 85 7.52 0.16 15.32
C ASP A 85 8.76 -0.65 15.77
N GLY A 86 9.93 -0.08 15.51
CA GLY A 86 11.21 -0.68 15.90
C GLY A 86 11.37 -0.82 17.42
N TRP A 87 10.77 0.06 18.20
CA TRP A 87 10.84 0.02 19.66
C TRP A 87 10.08 -1.18 20.22
N ARG A 88 8.88 -1.47 19.70
CA ARG A 88 8.11 -2.63 20.14
C ARG A 88 8.77 -3.94 19.72
N LEU A 89 9.32 -4.01 18.50
CA LEU A 89 10.06 -5.18 18.03
C LEU A 89 11.28 -5.50 18.90
N LYS A 90 11.98 -4.48 19.43
CA LYS A 90 13.10 -4.68 20.37
C LYS A 90 12.66 -5.28 21.71
N ARG A 91 11.43 -5.04 22.16
CA ARG A 91 10.90 -5.50 23.47
C ARG A 91 10.26 -6.88 23.39
N GLY A 92 9.86 -7.32 22.20
CA GLY A 92 9.29 -8.63 21.95
C GLY A 92 8.91 -8.75 20.48
N TRP A 93 9.27 -9.88 19.87
CA TRP A 93 8.99 -10.10 18.45
C TRP A 93 7.49 -10.33 18.21
N TYR A 94 6.81 -9.32 17.68
CA TYR A 94 5.44 -9.42 17.16
C TYR A 94 5.45 -9.06 15.68
N TRP A 95 5.40 -10.06 14.81
CA TRP A 95 5.43 -9.85 13.36
C TRP A 95 4.53 -10.86 12.63
N PRO A 96 3.21 -10.62 12.61
CA PRO A 96 2.27 -11.50 11.91
C PRO A 96 2.56 -11.58 10.40
N ALA A 97 2.13 -12.66 9.75
CA ALA A 97 2.35 -12.89 8.32
C ALA A 97 1.88 -11.72 7.44
N ARG A 98 0.77 -11.08 7.81
CA ARG A 98 0.22 -9.91 7.08
C ARG A 98 1.20 -8.74 6.99
N HIS A 99 2.04 -8.52 8.00
CA HIS A 99 3.04 -7.45 7.96
C HIS A 99 4.08 -7.70 6.88
N ASN A 100 4.52 -8.95 6.72
CA ASN A 100 5.39 -9.35 5.61
C ASN A 100 4.72 -9.13 4.25
N ASP A 101 3.42 -9.39 4.14
CA ASP A 101 2.69 -9.18 2.88
C ASP A 101 2.63 -7.71 2.49
N ILE A 102 2.48 -6.81 3.45
CA ILE A 102 2.54 -5.35 3.25
C ILE A 102 3.93 -4.93 2.75
N VAL A 103 4.99 -5.37 3.42
CA VAL A 103 6.37 -5.06 3.00
C VAL A 103 6.63 -5.57 1.58
N ARG A 104 6.27 -6.83 1.28
CA ARG A 104 6.38 -7.39 -0.08
C ARG A 104 5.56 -6.60 -1.09
N ARG A 105 4.38 -6.11 -0.70
CA ARG A 105 3.53 -5.32 -1.58
C ARG A 105 4.17 -3.98 -1.91
N ILE A 106 4.77 -3.29 -0.95
CA ILE A 106 5.52 -2.04 -1.15
C ILE A 106 6.69 -2.29 -2.10
N LEU A 107 7.52 -3.31 -1.85
CA LEU A 107 8.63 -3.66 -2.73
C LEU A 107 8.16 -4.02 -4.15
N LYS A 108 6.99 -4.67 -4.27
CA LYS A 108 6.39 -4.98 -5.58
C LYS A 108 5.91 -3.72 -6.32
N LEU A 109 5.48 -2.68 -5.61
CA LEU A 109 5.16 -1.38 -6.22
C LEU A 109 6.44 -0.71 -6.72
N ALA A 110 7.49 -0.66 -5.89
CA ALA A 110 8.81 -0.16 -6.29
C ALA A 110 9.33 -0.84 -7.56
N ASN A 111 9.34 -2.17 -7.57
CA ASN A 111 9.77 -2.99 -8.73
C ASN A 111 8.90 -2.80 -9.98
N LYS A 112 7.70 -2.22 -9.86
CA LYS A 112 6.79 -1.93 -10.97
C LYS A 112 6.83 -0.47 -11.43
N GLY A 113 7.82 0.29 -10.96
CA GLY A 113 8.07 1.67 -11.36
C GLY A 113 7.33 2.72 -10.52
N THR A 114 6.71 2.34 -9.40
CA THR A 114 6.28 3.35 -8.41
C THR A 114 7.52 3.86 -7.69
N ARG A 115 7.76 5.16 -7.67
CA ARG A 115 8.80 5.74 -6.80
C ARG A 115 8.34 5.60 -5.35
N VAL A 116 9.12 4.93 -4.51
CA VAL A 116 8.78 4.76 -3.08
C VAL A 116 9.79 5.51 -2.24
N VAL A 117 9.29 6.43 -1.42
CA VAL A 117 10.08 7.23 -0.50
C VAL A 117 9.66 6.89 0.92
N TYR A 118 10.63 6.63 1.78
CA TYR A 118 10.47 6.38 3.19
C TYR A 118 11.11 7.51 3.98
N VAL A 119 10.34 8.15 4.85
CA VAL A 119 10.80 9.19 5.76
C VAL A 119 10.70 8.65 7.18
N PRO A 120 11.83 8.36 7.85
CA PRO A 120 11.82 7.76 9.18
C PRO A 120 11.11 8.62 10.23
N GLY A 121 10.27 7.98 11.05
CA GLY A 121 9.62 8.63 12.18
C GLY A 121 10.46 8.65 13.46
N ASN A 122 9.77 8.72 14.59
CA ASN A 122 10.38 8.69 15.92
C ASN A 122 10.72 7.25 16.34
N HIS A 123 9.88 6.28 16.01
CA HIS A 123 10.11 4.87 16.36
C HIS A 123 11.12 4.18 15.44
N ASP A 124 11.44 4.82 14.31
CA ASP A 124 12.31 4.33 13.23
C ASP A 124 13.76 4.82 13.36
N GLU A 125 14.26 5.11 14.57
CA GLU A 125 15.61 5.69 14.77
C GLU A 125 16.70 4.93 14.02
N ALA A 126 16.62 3.60 13.97
CA ALA A 126 17.58 2.76 13.27
C ALA A 126 17.60 3.01 11.75
N LEU A 127 16.49 3.47 11.14
CA LEU A 127 16.41 3.79 9.72
C LEU A 127 17.02 5.17 9.39
N ARG A 128 17.19 6.05 10.37
CA ARG A 128 17.80 7.37 10.18
C ARG A 128 19.28 7.28 9.76
N ASP A 129 20.00 6.29 10.26
CA ASP A 129 21.39 6.04 9.87
C ASP A 129 21.54 5.66 8.38
N TYR A 130 20.43 5.28 7.73
CA TYR A 130 20.38 4.90 6.33
C TYR A 130 19.78 5.97 5.42
N THR A 131 19.55 7.19 5.93
CA THR A 131 19.12 8.31 5.10
C THR A 131 20.12 8.57 3.96
N GLY A 132 19.60 8.79 2.75
CA GLY A 132 20.38 8.94 1.52
C GLY A 132 20.68 7.61 0.81
N LEU A 133 20.28 6.47 1.38
CA LEU A 133 20.39 5.15 0.76
C LEU A 133 19.05 4.70 0.17
N ALA A 134 19.12 3.66 -0.66
CA ALA A 134 17.96 2.99 -1.20
C ALA A 134 18.06 1.47 -1.03
N PHE A 135 16.95 0.82 -0.65
CA PHE A 135 16.88 -0.63 -0.46
C PHE A 135 15.68 -1.20 -1.20
N GLY A 136 15.93 -2.13 -2.13
CA GLY A 136 14.85 -2.76 -2.90
C GLY A 136 13.96 -1.77 -3.66
N GLY A 137 14.53 -0.63 -4.08
CA GLY A 137 13.81 0.46 -4.77
C GLY A 137 13.05 1.42 -3.84
N VAL A 138 13.27 1.34 -2.52
CA VAL A 138 12.74 2.29 -1.53
C VAL A 138 13.83 3.28 -1.15
N GLU A 139 13.65 4.55 -1.47
CA GLU A 139 14.54 5.66 -1.09
C GLU A 139 14.28 6.05 0.37
N VAL A 140 15.33 6.23 1.17
CA VAL A 140 15.20 6.74 2.54
C VAL A 140 15.65 8.20 2.58
N LEU A 141 14.73 9.12 2.91
CA LEU A 141 15.00 10.56 2.96
C LEU A 141 14.77 11.12 4.37
N ALA A 142 15.41 12.25 4.68
CA ALA A 142 15.21 12.96 5.95
C ALA A 142 13.85 13.68 6.01
N GLU A 143 13.37 14.11 4.84
CA GLU A 143 12.12 14.83 4.64
C GLU A 143 11.48 14.41 3.31
N ALA A 144 10.19 14.70 3.17
CA ALA A 144 9.36 14.25 2.05
C ALA A 144 9.19 15.32 0.96
#